data_AF-A0A6L9KSL1-F1
#
_entry.id   AF-A0A6L9KSL1-F1
#
_cell.length_a   1.000
_cell.length_b   1.000
_cell.length_c   1.000
_cell.angle_alpha   90.00
_cell.angle_beta   90.00
_cell.angle_gamma   90.00
#
_symmetry.space_group_name_H-M   'P 1'
#
loop_
_entity.id
_entity.type
_entity.pdbx_description
1 polymer ?
#
loop_
_entity_poly.entity_id
_entity_poly.type
_entity_poly.pdbx_seq_one_letter_code
_entity_poly.pdbx_strand_id
1 'polypeptide(L)'
;MALQLIILNDVDRYRPDVVAALSKATGTRVEIGSMTAARFEWLPTVVLDHVTIFDPDGRPGLVLNHVEGCVSVLGFLRGRVDLSTLIIDQPTLTLKRAADGQLFLSGIPLPRPDSGPSQFMEWLVNQGEIRITNATIHWIDDVLKVPPLLFSQGSIRIRNSGTHHRVDVTFMPPTRISEPVALKADFYGEDLTDFRDWHGSVVAQSTCLDLGALKPWMPQLSRLESGRGQLKLTFSMVRLQQWGLQADGDVSDLEARLEPGLPVLHFDRLRGGMSFKSIAGGFDLATDQLVASGAASLKTIVPLDMHLRYTETGGSLQVNQLELAQLTGLADALPLSADQRTQWREAGFKGRVSHLDLAWKGSQAQPSNYAMHSDFTDFQANPRGLLPAIRGFSGHLDATEDGGQLKGKGTDTILNFPKIFAVPIPVRTYTLDASWVRQQAQTEIHFNRIEVENADLAGSMTGKLLVGPEGPEDSHLTGELQRALPAAVWRYLPLDVSADARNWLQSALIGGAARHVAFEVNGNLQQFPFPHDQGVRF
;
A
#
# COMPACT_ATOMS: atom_id res chain seq x y z
N MET A 1 54.21 -13.43 -21.26
CA MET A 1 55.41 -12.56 -21.12
C MET A 1 55.91 -11.99 -22.44
N ALA A 2 56.31 -12.80 -23.44
CA ALA A 2 56.83 -12.26 -24.71
C ALA A 2 55.78 -11.46 -25.53
N LEU A 3 54.49 -11.83 -25.49
CA LEU A 3 53.42 -11.12 -26.18
C LEU A 3 53.10 -9.74 -25.54
N GLN A 4 53.20 -9.63 -24.21
CA GLN A 4 53.03 -8.38 -23.45
C GLN A 4 54.14 -7.38 -23.80
N LEU A 5 55.38 -7.85 -23.91
CA LEU A 5 56.55 -7.02 -24.22
C LEU A 5 56.58 -6.49 -25.66
N ILE A 6 55.91 -7.15 -26.61
CA ILE A 6 55.89 -6.70 -28.02
C ILE A 6 54.72 -5.74 -28.29
N ILE A 7 53.57 -5.95 -27.63
CA ILE A 7 52.37 -5.11 -27.83
C ILE A 7 52.42 -3.85 -26.96
N LEU A 8 53.03 -3.88 -25.77
CA LEU A 8 53.02 -2.73 -24.84
C LEU A 8 54.20 -1.76 -25.00
N ASN A 9 55.23 -2.09 -25.77
CA ASN A 9 56.42 -1.22 -25.91
C ASN A 9 56.18 -0.01 -26.84
N ASP A 10 55.13 -0.08 -27.68
CA ASP A 10 54.67 1.01 -28.54
C ASP A 10 53.16 0.86 -28.83
N VAL A 11 52.35 0.85 -27.77
CA VAL A 11 50.88 0.71 -27.88
C VAL A 11 50.31 1.77 -28.83
N ASP A 12 50.88 2.97 -28.79
CA ASP A 12 50.41 4.12 -29.55
C ASP A 12 50.44 3.92 -31.08
N ARG A 13 51.31 3.05 -31.58
CA ARG A 13 51.32 2.63 -33.00
C ARG A 13 49.99 2.03 -33.46
N TYR A 14 49.26 1.37 -32.57
CA TYR A 14 47.96 0.75 -32.85
C TYR A 14 46.78 1.72 -32.69
N ARG A 15 47.04 2.99 -32.37
CA ARG A 15 45.99 3.99 -32.17
C ARG A 15 45.03 4.12 -33.36
N PRO A 16 45.49 4.13 -34.64
CA PRO A 16 44.57 4.19 -35.78
C PRO A 16 43.59 3.01 -35.84
N ASP A 17 44.05 1.80 -35.48
CA ASP A 17 43.22 0.60 -35.47
C ASP A 17 42.18 0.64 -34.35
N VAL A 18 42.57 1.12 -33.15
CA VAL A 18 41.65 1.31 -32.01
C VAL A 18 40.62 2.38 -32.33
N VAL A 19 41.02 3.50 -32.94
CA VAL A 19 40.11 4.54 -33.42
C VAL A 19 39.10 3.97 -34.43
N ALA A 20 39.58 3.19 -35.41
CA ALA A 20 38.71 2.56 -36.41
C ALA A 20 37.73 1.56 -35.78
N ALA A 21 38.20 0.76 -34.81
CA ALA A 21 37.36 -0.20 -34.08
C ALA A 21 36.30 0.49 -33.22
N LEU A 22 36.67 1.52 -32.45
CA LEU A 22 35.74 2.30 -31.63
C LEU A 22 34.76 3.10 -32.50
N SER A 23 35.20 3.65 -33.63
CA SER A 23 34.32 4.36 -34.55
C SER A 23 33.28 3.42 -35.17
N LYS A 24 33.72 2.20 -35.53
CA LYS A 24 32.82 1.15 -36.01
C LYS A 24 31.84 0.70 -34.92
N ALA A 25 32.29 0.52 -33.68
CA ALA A 25 31.45 0.06 -32.57
C ALA A 25 30.44 1.13 -32.10
N THR A 26 30.86 2.40 -32.06
CA THR A 26 30.00 3.52 -31.67
C THR A 26 29.07 3.99 -32.80
N GLY A 27 29.39 3.66 -34.05
CA GLY A 27 28.70 4.18 -35.23
C GLY A 27 28.98 5.66 -35.50
N THR A 28 29.97 6.25 -34.83
CA THR A 28 30.31 7.67 -34.90
C THR A 28 31.82 7.85 -35.08
N ARG A 29 32.27 9.06 -35.47
CA ARG A 29 33.71 9.35 -35.50
C ARG A 29 34.23 9.42 -34.06
N VAL A 30 35.35 8.74 -33.81
CA VAL A 30 36.07 8.80 -32.54
C VAL A 30 37.47 9.34 -32.78
N GLU A 31 37.97 10.20 -31.90
CA GLU A 31 39.36 10.66 -31.88
C GLU A 31 39.99 10.36 -30.52
N ILE A 32 41.29 10.05 -30.52
CA ILE A 32 42.08 9.73 -29.32
C ILE A 32 43.35 10.59 -29.33
N GLY A 33 43.53 11.40 -28.29
CA GLY A 33 44.68 12.30 -28.16
C GLY A 33 46.00 11.57 -27.90
N SER A 34 46.02 10.60 -26.98
CA SER A 34 47.16 9.72 -26.75
C SER A 34 46.73 8.34 -26.25
N MET A 35 47.54 7.32 -26.57
CA MET A 35 47.34 5.96 -26.07
C MET A 35 48.63 5.45 -25.41
N THR A 36 48.53 5.02 -24.15
CA THR A 36 49.68 4.51 -23.39
C THR A 36 49.37 3.15 -22.76
N ALA A 37 50.42 2.38 -22.45
CA ALA A 37 50.30 1.17 -21.64
C ALA A 37 50.23 1.55 -20.15
N ALA A 38 49.31 0.95 -19.40
CA ALA A 38 49.33 1.10 -17.95
C ALA A 38 50.61 0.50 -17.38
N ARG A 39 51.26 1.24 -16.47
CA ARG A 39 52.52 0.81 -15.87
C ARG A 39 52.23 -0.18 -14.75
N PHE A 40 52.85 -1.36 -14.80
CA PHE A 40 52.85 -2.37 -13.72
C PHE A 40 51.55 -3.17 -13.48
N GLU A 41 50.62 -3.25 -14.44
CA GLU A 41 49.48 -4.17 -14.34
C GLU A 41 49.78 -5.55 -14.94
N TRP A 42 49.33 -6.61 -14.27
CA TRP A 42 49.51 -7.99 -14.75
C TRP A 42 48.60 -8.29 -15.95
N LEU A 43 47.50 -7.55 -16.07
CA LEU A 43 46.58 -7.62 -17.19
C LEU A 43 46.97 -6.57 -18.25
N PRO A 44 46.71 -6.84 -19.53
CA PRO A 44 46.96 -5.89 -20.61
C PRO A 44 45.99 -4.69 -20.52
N THR A 45 46.43 -3.63 -19.85
CA THR A 45 45.65 -2.40 -19.66
C THR A 45 46.18 -1.27 -20.53
N VAL A 46 45.27 -0.63 -21.26
CA VAL A 46 45.54 0.51 -22.15
C VAL A 46 44.85 1.75 -21.58
N VAL A 47 45.58 2.85 -21.56
CA VAL A 47 45.08 4.16 -21.12
C VAL A 47 44.92 5.04 -22.35
N LEU A 48 43.73 5.61 -22.52
CA LEU A 48 43.38 6.54 -23.58
C LEU A 48 43.11 7.91 -22.96
N ASP A 49 43.87 8.92 -23.38
CA ASP A 49 43.66 10.29 -22.93
C ASP A 49 43.03 11.13 -24.06
N HIS A 50 42.14 12.05 -23.67
CA HIS A 50 41.41 12.95 -24.56
C HIS A 50 40.66 12.19 -25.68
N VAL A 51 39.79 11.26 -25.29
CA VAL A 51 38.90 10.56 -26.21
C VAL A 51 37.70 11.46 -26.54
N THR A 52 37.51 11.78 -27.81
CA THR A 52 36.36 12.58 -28.27
C THR A 52 35.49 11.73 -29.18
N ILE A 53 34.22 11.57 -28.80
CA ILE A 53 33.20 10.89 -29.59
C ILE A 53 32.32 11.98 -30.19
N PHE A 54 32.22 12.00 -31.52
CA PHE A 54 31.50 13.04 -32.25
C PHE A 54 30.02 12.67 -32.39
N ASP A 55 29.16 13.69 -32.49
CA ASP A 55 27.76 13.48 -32.85
C ASP A 55 27.63 13.12 -34.35
N PRO A 56 26.44 12.67 -34.81
CA PRO A 56 26.19 12.40 -36.23
C PRO A 56 26.40 13.61 -37.16
N ASP A 57 26.35 14.83 -36.63
CA ASP A 57 26.58 16.08 -37.36
C ASP A 57 28.07 16.48 -37.42
N GLY A 58 28.96 15.68 -36.82
CA GLY A 58 30.41 15.91 -36.80
C GLY A 58 30.89 16.94 -35.77
N ARG A 59 30.07 17.29 -34.77
CA ARG A 59 30.46 18.15 -33.64
C ARG A 59 31.03 17.32 -32.49
N PRO A 60 31.96 17.86 -31.68
CA PRO A 60 32.44 17.18 -30.49
C PRO A 60 31.28 16.91 -29.53
N GLY A 61 30.96 15.64 -29.30
CA GLY A 61 29.85 15.22 -28.45
C GLY A 61 30.33 14.91 -27.04
N LEU A 62 30.87 13.71 -26.85
CA LEU A 62 31.38 13.24 -25.55
C LEU A 62 32.91 13.33 -25.52
N VAL A 63 33.44 14.16 -24.62
CA VAL A 63 34.88 14.28 -24.37
C VAL A 63 35.22 13.59 -23.05
N LEU A 64 36.10 12.60 -23.10
CA LEU A 64 36.58 11.86 -21.95
C LEU A 64 38.08 12.14 -21.80
N ASN A 65 38.46 12.76 -20.69
CA ASN A 65 39.86 13.14 -20.47
C ASN A 65 40.73 11.91 -20.23
N HIS A 66 40.19 10.90 -19.56
CA HIS A 66 40.93 9.72 -19.14
C HIS A 66 40.03 8.47 -19.15
N VAL A 67 40.44 7.47 -19.93
CA VAL A 67 39.74 6.19 -20.07
C VAL A 67 40.76 5.06 -19.96
N GLU A 68 40.51 4.09 -19.10
CA GLU A 68 41.34 2.89 -18.97
C GLU A 68 40.56 1.65 -19.42
N GLY A 69 41.15 0.86 -20.31
CA GLY A 69 40.57 -0.38 -20.82
C GLY A 69 41.50 -1.57 -20.53
N CYS A 70 41.06 -2.48 -19.68
CA CYS A 70 41.74 -3.74 -19.43
C CYS A 70 41.23 -4.80 -20.41
N VAL A 71 42.11 -5.31 -21.27
CA VAL A 71 41.75 -6.28 -22.31
C VAL A 71 41.57 -7.68 -21.71
N SER A 72 40.49 -8.36 -22.10
CA SER A 72 40.20 -9.73 -21.69
C SER A 72 41.16 -10.72 -22.36
N VAL A 73 42.03 -11.36 -21.58
CA VAL A 73 42.97 -12.38 -22.09
C VAL A 73 42.24 -13.57 -22.70
N LEU A 74 41.17 -14.04 -22.04
CA LEU A 74 40.36 -15.15 -22.54
C LEU A 74 39.56 -14.77 -23.80
N GLY A 75 39.04 -13.53 -23.84
CA GLY A 75 38.38 -12.99 -25.03
C GLY A 75 39.33 -12.92 -26.22
N PHE A 76 40.54 -12.39 -25.98
CA PHE A 76 41.60 -12.31 -26.98
C PHE A 76 42.00 -13.69 -27.52
N LEU A 77 42.16 -14.69 -26.64
CA LEU A 77 42.43 -16.09 -27.05
C LEU A 77 41.29 -16.72 -27.87
N ARG A 78 40.06 -16.20 -27.74
CA ARG A 78 38.88 -16.61 -28.54
C ARG A 78 38.67 -15.73 -29.79
N GLY A 79 39.62 -14.85 -30.10
CA GLY A 79 39.55 -13.96 -31.27
C GLY A 79 38.58 -12.79 -31.12
N ARG A 80 38.20 -12.41 -29.89
CA ARG A 80 37.36 -11.23 -29.60
C ARG A 80 38.16 -10.16 -28.87
N VAL A 81 37.88 -8.90 -29.16
CA VAL A 81 38.46 -7.75 -28.45
C VAL A 81 37.43 -7.24 -27.45
N ASP A 82 37.31 -7.96 -26.33
CA ASP A 82 36.42 -7.62 -25.22
C ASP A 82 37.23 -7.02 -24.07
N LEU A 83 36.69 -6.03 -23.36
CA LEU A 83 37.31 -5.50 -22.14
C LEU A 83 36.76 -6.23 -20.92
N SER A 84 37.67 -6.65 -20.04
CA SER A 84 37.29 -7.15 -18.71
C SER A 84 36.87 -6.01 -17.79
N THR A 85 37.49 -4.84 -17.95
CA THR A 85 37.18 -3.64 -17.16
C THR A 85 37.36 -2.40 -18.02
N LEU A 86 36.38 -1.51 -17.98
CA LEU A 86 36.42 -0.17 -18.59
C LEU A 86 36.25 0.86 -17.46
N ILE A 87 37.26 1.71 -17.26
CA ILE A 87 37.26 2.78 -16.26
C ILE A 87 37.18 4.11 -17.00
N ILE A 88 36.26 4.97 -16.59
CA ILE A 88 36.11 6.33 -17.12
C ILE A 88 36.19 7.29 -15.93
N ASP A 89 37.21 8.14 -15.88
CA ASP A 89 37.39 9.07 -14.76
C ASP A 89 36.88 10.47 -15.10
N GLN A 90 36.12 11.04 -14.16
CA GLN A 90 35.58 12.41 -14.18
C GLN A 90 34.86 12.81 -15.49
N PRO A 91 33.98 11.97 -16.07
CA PRO A 91 33.28 12.39 -17.28
C PRO A 91 32.25 13.47 -16.97
N THR A 92 32.13 14.42 -17.89
CA THR A 92 31.01 15.38 -17.89
C THR A 92 30.01 14.95 -18.95
N LEU A 93 28.83 14.50 -18.50
CA LEU A 93 27.78 13.96 -19.34
C LEU A 93 26.61 14.95 -19.39
N THR A 94 26.14 15.29 -20.59
CA THR A 94 24.91 16.09 -20.75
C THR A 94 23.81 15.20 -21.26
N LEU A 95 22.85 14.84 -20.40
CA LEU A 95 21.68 14.08 -20.80
C LEU A 95 20.55 15.07 -21.11
N LYS A 96 20.11 15.12 -22.37
CA LYS A 96 19.11 16.06 -22.84
C LYS A 96 17.90 15.33 -23.40
N ARG A 97 16.70 15.66 -22.92
CA ARG A 97 15.43 15.33 -23.58
C ARG A 97 14.99 16.50 -24.45
N ALA A 98 15.01 16.30 -25.77
CA ALA A 98 14.56 17.30 -26.74
C ALA A 98 13.03 17.42 -26.76
N ALA A 99 12.51 18.48 -27.39
CA ALA A 99 11.08 18.79 -27.41
C ALA A 99 10.20 17.73 -28.08
N ASP A 100 10.78 16.88 -28.94
CA ASP A 100 10.14 15.73 -29.58
C ASP A 100 10.18 14.45 -28.71
N GLY A 101 10.73 14.54 -27.50
CA GLY A 101 10.91 13.43 -26.56
C GLY A 101 12.18 12.59 -26.81
N GLN A 102 12.95 12.86 -27.86
CA GLN A 102 14.21 12.17 -28.14
C GLN A 102 15.23 12.46 -27.04
N LEU A 103 15.90 11.42 -26.55
CA LEU A 103 16.98 11.54 -25.59
C LEU A 103 18.33 11.61 -26.31
N PHE A 104 19.22 12.46 -25.81
CA PHE A 104 20.58 12.63 -26.28
C PHE A 104 21.57 12.57 -25.11
N LEU A 105 22.65 11.82 -25.26
CA LEU A 105 23.78 11.79 -24.33
C LEU A 105 24.96 12.54 -24.98
N SER A 106 25.25 13.74 -24.49
CA SER A 106 26.29 14.63 -25.01
C SER A 106 26.22 14.77 -26.55
N GLY A 107 25.01 14.96 -27.09
CA GLY A 107 24.75 15.10 -28.53
C GLY A 107 24.51 13.79 -29.27
N ILE A 108 24.80 12.64 -28.67
CA ILE A 108 24.58 11.32 -29.29
C ILE A 108 23.14 10.88 -29.02
N PRO A 109 22.31 10.59 -30.05
CA PRO A 109 20.94 10.15 -29.84
C PRO A 109 20.92 8.77 -29.17
N LEU A 110 20.17 8.64 -28.08
CA LEU A 110 19.92 7.35 -27.44
C LEU A 110 18.79 6.60 -28.19
N PRO A 111 18.85 5.26 -28.26
CA PRO A 111 17.77 4.47 -28.85
C PRO A 111 16.42 4.78 -28.18
N ARG A 112 15.36 4.91 -28.97
CA ARG A 112 13.99 4.89 -28.44
C ARG A 112 13.63 3.44 -28.07
N PRO A 113 12.71 3.21 -27.12
CA PRO A 113 12.26 1.86 -26.76
C PRO A 113 11.80 1.01 -27.95
N ASP A 114 11.23 1.65 -28.98
CA ASP A 114 10.65 0.99 -30.16
C ASP A 114 11.66 0.80 -31.31
N SER A 115 12.82 1.43 -31.20
CA SER A 115 13.95 1.24 -32.11
C SER A 115 14.93 0.30 -31.44
N GLY A 116 15.34 -0.78 -32.11
CA GLY A 116 16.36 -1.70 -31.59
C GLY A 116 17.59 -0.97 -31.04
N PRO A 117 18.38 -1.61 -30.17
CA PRO A 117 19.48 -0.96 -29.46
C PRO A 117 20.47 -0.33 -30.43
N SER A 118 21.15 0.73 -29.98
CA SER A 118 22.31 1.23 -30.73
C SER A 118 23.45 0.22 -30.59
N GLN A 119 24.19 0.04 -31.68
CA GLN A 119 25.39 -0.81 -31.72
C GLN A 119 26.40 -0.44 -30.60
N PHE A 120 26.43 0.83 -30.22
CA PHE A 120 27.20 1.33 -29.08
C PHE A 120 26.74 0.76 -27.73
N MET A 121 25.42 0.75 -27.46
CA MET A 121 24.88 0.24 -26.20
C MET A 121 25.05 -1.27 -26.10
N GLU A 122 24.86 -2.02 -27.20
CA GLU A 122 25.18 -3.45 -27.24
C GLU A 122 26.65 -3.71 -26.92
N TRP A 123 27.56 -2.93 -27.50
CA TRP A 123 28.98 -3.03 -27.18
C TRP A 123 29.25 -2.72 -25.71
N LEU A 124 28.66 -1.66 -25.15
CA LEU A 124 28.90 -1.23 -23.78
C LEU A 124 28.47 -2.31 -22.77
N VAL A 125 27.31 -2.95 -22.96
CA VAL A 125 26.85 -3.98 -22.01
C VAL A 125 27.63 -5.30 -22.13
N ASN A 126 28.28 -5.56 -23.26
CA ASN A 126 29.16 -6.73 -23.41
C ASN A 126 30.47 -6.62 -22.62
N GLN A 127 30.78 -5.47 -22.01
CA GLN A 127 31.96 -5.32 -21.17
C GLN A 127 31.75 -5.96 -19.79
N GLY A 128 32.79 -6.59 -19.23
CA GLY A 128 32.68 -7.33 -17.96
C GLY A 128 32.35 -6.45 -16.75
N GLU A 129 33.15 -5.40 -16.52
CA GLU A 129 32.87 -4.35 -15.55
C GLU A 129 33.06 -2.97 -16.19
N ILE A 130 32.13 -2.05 -15.97
CA ILE A 130 32.28 -0.64 -16.29
C ILE A 130 32.27 0.14 -14.99
N ARG A 131 33.27 1.00 -14.80
CA ARG A 131 33.39 1.85 -13.63
C ARG A 131 33.54 3.30 -14.07
N ILE A 132 32.63 4.14 -13.61
CA ILE A 132 32.68 5.58 -13.83
C ILE A 132 32.84 6.24 -12.48
N THR A 133 33.88 7.06 -12.31
CA THR A 133 34.20 7.75 -11.05
C THR A 133 34.08 9.25 -11.20
N ASN A 134 33.55 9.93 -10.17
CA ASN A 134 33.43 11.39 -10.11
C ASN A 134 32.72 12.02 -11.33
N ALA A 135 31.72 11.34 -11.88
CA ALA A 135 30.94 11.85 -13.00
C ALA A 135 30.15 13.10 -12.61
N THR A 136 30.04 14.03 -13.56
CA THR A 136 29.15 15.17 -13.49
C THR A 136 28.08 15.02 -14.56
N ILE A 137 26.81 14.98 -14.17
CA ILE A 137 25.69 14.76 -15.10
C ILE A 137 24.81 16.01 -15.12
N HIS A 138 24.65 16.61 -16.29
CA HIS A 138 23.73 17.70 -16.55
C HIS A 138 22.46 17.14 -17.21
N TRP A 139 21.34 17.16 -16.50
CA TRP A 139 20.04 16.80 -17.04
C TRP A 139 19.29 18.04 -17.52
N ILE A 140 18.92 18.04 -18.81
CA ILE A 140 18.18 19.11 -19.47
C ILE A 140 16.92 18.51 -20.08
N ASP A 141 15.77 19.15 -19.85
CA ASP A 141 14.48 18.64 -20.28
C ASP A 141 13.66 19.74 -20.97
N ASP A 142 13.73 19.74 -22.30
CA ASP A 142 13.02 20.73 -23.14
C ASP A 142 11.51 20.42 -23.24
N VAL A 143 11.07 19.21 -22.84
CA VAL A 143 9.66 18.82 -22.79
C VAL A 143 8.98 19.45 -21.58
N LEU A 144 9.56 19.25 -20.39
CA LEU A 144 9.02 19.82 -19.15
C LEU A 144 9.39 21.29 -18.97
N LYS A 145 10.39 21.80 -19.70
CA LYS A 145 10.88 23.19 -19.61
C LYS A 145 11.25 23.58 -18.18
N VAL A 146 11.86 22.64 -17.47
CA VAL A 146 12.28 22.77 -16.07
C VAL A 146 13.74 23.19 -15.95
N PRO A 147 14.16 23.76 -14.81
CA PRO A 147 15.57 24.09 -14.61
C PRO A 147 16.47 22.85 -14.80
N PRO A 148 17.68 23.02 -15.37
CA PRO A 148 18.63 21.92 -15.47
C PRO A 148 18.98 21.34 -14.09
N LEU A 149 19.11 20.02 -14.00
CA LEU A 149 19.64 19.36 -12.81
C LEU A 149 21.10 19.03 -13.00
N LEU A 150 21.90 19.38 -12.00
CA LEU A 150 23.30 19.02 -11.93
C LEU A 150 23.47 17.93 -10.87
N PHE A 151 23.90 16.76 -11.29
CA PHE A 151 24.34 15.69 -10.40
C PHE A 151 25.85 15.68 -10.37
N SER A 152 26.42 15.71 -9.18
CA SER A 152 27.87 15.72 -8.96
C SER A 152 28.32 14.48 -8.20
N GLN A 153 29.63 14.22 -8.21
CA GLN A 153 30.24 13.08 -7.51
C GLN A 153 29.59 11.73 -7.88
N GLY A 154 29.20 11.59 -9.15
CA GLY A 154 28.58 10.38 -9.66
C GLY A 154 29.57 9.21 -9.67
N SER A 155 29.20 8.11 -9.04
CA SER A 155 29.92 6.84 -9.14
C SER A 155 28.96 5.81 -9.71
N ILE A 156 29.31 5.23 -10.86
CA ILE A 156 28.54 4.19 -11.54
C ILE A 156 29.42 2.95 -11.66
N ARG A 157 28.92 1.80 -11.23
CA ARG A 157 29.56 0.51 -11.43
C ARG A 157 28.56 -0.45 -12.04
N ILE A 158 28.85 -0.93 -13.24
CA ILE A 158 28.06 -1.93 -13.95
C ILE A 158 28.90 -3.21 -14.00
N ARG A 159 28.33 -4.35 -13.62
CA ARG A 159 28.96 -5.66 -13.72
C ARG A 159 28.05 -6.60 -14.49
N ASN A 160 28.57 -7.15 -15.57
CA ASN A 160 27.86 -8.07 -16.45
C ASN A 160 28.53 -9.44 -16.38
N SER A 161 27.76 -10.49 -16.10
CA SER A 161 28.25 -11.86 -16.03
C SER A 161 27.23 -12.82 -16.65
N GLY A 162 27.41 -13.11 -17.94
CA GLY A 162 26.42 -13.89 -18.70
C GLY A 162 25.09 -13.15 -18.72
N THR A 163 24.08 -13.73 -18.06
CA THR A 163 22.73 -13.17 -17.95
C THR A 163 22.52 -12.30 -16.71
N HIS A 164 23.52 -12.19 -15.83
CA HIS A 164 23.41 -11.44 -14.58
C HIS A 164 24.00 -10.04 -14.74
N HIS A 165 23.17 -9.02 -14.55
CA HIS A 165 23.51 -7.61 -14.66
C HIS A 165 23.32 -6.92 -13.32
N ARG A 166 24.40 -6.34 -12.77
CA ARG A 166 24.36 -5.55 -11.54
C ARG A 166 24.81 -4.13 -11.81
N VAL A 167 24.04 -3.17 -11.31
CA VAL A 167 24.30 -1.75 -11.48
C VAL A 167 24.27 -1.09 -10.10
N ASP A 168 25.37 -0.48 -9.69
CA ASP A 168 25.47 0.31 -8.47
C ASP A 168 25.73 1.77 -8.89
N VAL A 169 24.84 2.69 -8.50
CA VAL A 169 24.93 4.11 -8.82
C VAL A 169 24.82 4.93 -7.54
N THR A 170 25.73 5.87 -7.34
CA THR A 170 25.60 6.92 -6.32
C THR A 170 25.80 8.28 -6.95
N PHE A 171 24.99 9.27 -6.59
CA PHE A 171 25.16 10.64 -7.07
C PHE A 171 24.68 11.65 -6.02
N MET A 172 25.21 12.86 -6.11
CA MET A 172 24.80 13.98 -5.28
C MET A 172 23.95 14.95 -6.11
N PRO A 173 22.60 14.94 -5.94
CA PRO A 173 21.73 15.92 -6.59
C PRO A 173 21.88 17.31 -5.94
N PRO A 174 21.23 18.36 -6.47
CA PRO A 174 21.19 19.65 -5.81
C PRO A 174 20.64 19.50 -4.38
N THR A 175 21.27 20.17 -3.41
CA THR A 175 20.96 20.03 -1.97
C THR A 175 19.51 20.38 -1.60
N ARG A 176 18.83 21.17 -2.44
CA ARG A 176 17.38 21.47 -2.31
C ARG A 176 16.47 20.27 -2.60
N ILE A 177 16.97 19.24 -3.27
CA ILE A 177 16.24 18.03 -3.64
C ILE A 177 16.58 16.91 -2.67
N SER A 178 17.87 16.61 -2.52
CA SER A 178 18.27 15.49 -1.68
C SER A 178 19.74 15.52 -1.25
N GLU A 179 20.03 14.80 -0.18
CA GLU A 179 21.35 14.23 0.14
C GLU A 179 21.78 13.17 -0.90
N PRO A 180 22.97 12.54 -0.78
CA PRO A 180 23.40 11.52 -1.74
C PRO A 180 22.36 10.42 -1.93
N VAL A 181 22.01 10.19 -3.19
CA VAL A 181 21.06 9.14 -3.59
C VAL A 181 21.86 7.93 -4.05
N ALA A 182 21.45 6.75 -3.59
CA ALA A 182 22.01 5.49 -4.04
C ALA A 182 20.94 4.68 -4.78
N LEU A 183 21.30 4.15 -5.94
CA LEU A 183 20.49 3.24 -6.73
C LEU A 183 21.27 1.94 -6.92
N LYS A 184 20.62 0.81 -6.65
CA LYS A 184 21.16 -0.52 -6.88
C LYS A 184 20.19 -1.31 -7.72
N ALA A 185 20.66 -1.88 -8.81
CA ALA A 185 19.89 -2.73 -9.70
C ALA A 185 20.55 -4.10 -9.79
N ASP A 186 19.75 -5.15 -9.70
CA ASP A 186 20.18 -6.54 -9.83
C ASP A 186 19.15 -7.27 -10.70
N PHE A 187 19.56 -7.64 -11.91
CA PHE A 187 18.70 -8.18 -12.94
C PHE A 187 19.30 -9.40 -13.62
N TYR A 188 18.42 -10.28 -14.06
CA TYR A 188 18.74 -11.47 -14.83
C TYR A 188 17.97 -11.42 -16.16
N GLY A 189 18.68 -11.56 -17.27
CA GLY A 189 18.15 -11.57 -18.62
C GLY A 189 19.24 -11.82 -19.66
N GLU A 190 18.89 -12.43 -20.79
CA GLU A 190 19.84 -12.68 -21.89
C GLU A 190 19.84 -11.53 -22.89
N ASP A 191 18.64 -11.13 -23.33
CA ASP A 191 18.46 -10.14 -24.38
C ASP A 191 18.19 -8.76 -23.79
N LEU A 192 19.13 -7.83 -23.99
CA LEU A 192 19.03 -6.43 -23.55
C LEU A 192 18.06 -5.61 -24.39
N THR A 193 17.54 -6.18 -25.48
CA THR A 193 16.55 -5.59 -26.37
C THR A 193 15.13 -6.02 -26.01
N ASP A 194 14.99 -7.08 -25.21
CA ASP A 194 13.72 -7.64 -24.81
C ASP A 194 13.66 -7.90 -23.30
N PHE A 195 13.05 -6.96 -22.57
CA PHE A 195 12.88 -7.05 -21.13
C PHE A 195 11.72 -7.97 -20.71
N ARG A 196 10.99 -8.60 -21.66
CA ARG A 196 9.82 -9.43 -21.35
C ARG A 196 10.13 -10.63 -20.46
N ASP A 197 11.32 -11.21 -20.58
CA ASP A 197 11.72 -12.37 -19.78
C ASP A 197 12.61 -12.01 -18.58
N TRP A 198 12.90 -10.72 -18.40
CA TRP A 198 13.78 -10.26 -17.33
C TRP A 198 13.12 -10.40 -15.95
N HIS A 199 13.95 -10.67 -14.95
CA HIS A 199 13.54 -10.65 -13.55
C HIS A 199 14.63 -10.03 -12.69
N GLY A 200 14.22 -9.31 -11.65
CA GLY A 200 15.16 -8.60 -10.80
C GLY A 200 14.52 -7.48 -10.00
N SER A 201 15.36 -6.59 -9.48
CA SER A 201 14.91 -5.47 -8.65
C SER A 201 15.81 -4.25 -8.78
N VAL A 202 15.21 -3.09 -8.50
CA VAL A 202 15.89 -1.81 -8.34
C VAL A 202 15.56 -1.26 -6.97
N VAL A 203 16.58 -0.93 -6.20
CA VAL A 203 16.46 -0.24 -4.91
C VAL A 203 17.01 1.17 -5.08
N ALA A 204 16.18 2.18 -4.90
CA ALA A 204 16.59 3.58 -4.79
C ALA A 204 16.40 4.04 -3.34
N GLN A 205 17.41 4.67 -2.76
CA GLN A 205 17.36 5.14 -1.38
C GLN A 205 17.93 6.55 -1.24
N SER A 206 17.29 7.32 -0.36
CA SER A 206 17.74 8.63 0.08
C SER A 206 17.48 8.81 1.58
N THR A 207 18.41 9.46 2.28
CA THR A 207 18.34 9.81 3.70
C THR A 207 17.56 11.09 3.97
N CYS A 208 17.64 12.05 3.06
CA CYS A 208 16.94 13.33 3.15
C CYS A 208 16.46 13.71 1.76
N LEU A 209 15.19 13.45 1.46
CA LEU A 209 14.54 13.73 0.19
C LEU A 209 13.44 14.76 0.40
N ASP A 210 13.45 15.86 -0.36
CA ASP A 210 12.34 16.80 -0.46
C ASP A 210 11.47 16.43 -1.67
N LEU A 211 10.34 15.77 -1.39
CA LEU A 211 9.36 15.34 -2.40
C LEU A 211 8.72 16.54 -3.10
N GLY A 212 8.55 17.66 -2.39
CA GLY A 212 8.01 18.89 -2.96
C GLY A 212 8.96 19.51 -3.98
N ALA A 213 10.26 19.45 -3.71
CA ALA A 213 11.30 19.93 -4.61
C ALA A 213 11.43 19.08 -5.89
N LEU A 214 11.06 17.80 -5.86
CA LEU A 214 11.15 16.88 -7.02
C LEU A 214 10.08 17.12 -8.09
N LYS A 215 8.93 17.69 -7.73
CA LYS A 215 7.75 17.77 -8.61
C LYS A 215 7.99 18.29 -10.03
N PRO A 216 8.81 19.34 -10.26
CA PRO A 216 9.01 19.85 -11.62
C PRO A 216 9.50 18.75 -12.57
N TRP A 217 10.39 17.87 -12.08
CA TRP A 217 10.98 16.79 -12.85
C TRP A 217 10.16 15.49 -12.83
N MET A 218 9.17 15.39 -11.94
CA MET A 218 8.31 14.21 -11.79
C MET A 218 6.84 14.61 -11.70
N PRO A 219 6.18 15.00 -12.82
CA PRO A 219 4.78 15.43 -12.82
C PRO A 219 3.78 14.40 -12.27
N GLN A 220 4.13 13.11 -12.31
CA GLN A 220 3.39 12.02 -11.68
C GLN A 220 3.25 12.19 -10.15
N LEU A 221 4.15 12.94 -9.51
CA LEU A 221 4.08 13.29 -8.09
C LEU A 221 3.22 14.54 -7.83
N SER A 222 2.47 15.03 -8.82
CA SER A 222 1.58 16.20 -8.68
C SER A 222 0.54 16.09 -7.57
N ARG A 223 0.21 14.86 -7.15
CA ARG A 223 -0.66 14.57 -6.00
C ARG A 223 0.02 14.80 -4.64
N LEU A 224 1.34 14.84 -4.60
CA LEU A 224 2.09 15.21 -3.40
C LEU A 224 2.27 16.72 -3.39
N GLU A 225 1.96 17.36 -2.27
CA GLU A 225 2.09 18.79 -2.07
C GLU A 225 3.43 19.15 -1.40
N SER A 226 3.83 18.37 -0.40
CA SER A 226 5.12 18.48 0.30
C SER A 226 5.50 17.13 0.90
N GLY A 227 6.69 17.06 1.50
CA GLY A 227 7.14 15.91 2.28
C GLY A 227 8.65 15.83 2.30
N ARG A 228 9.21 15.64 3.50
CA ARG A 228 10.67 15.57 3.69
C ARG A 228 11.06 14.42 4.58
N GLY A 229 12.06 13.64 4.16
CA GLY A 229 12.63 12.62 5.02
C GLY A 229 13.35 11.51 4.28
N GLN A 230 13.51 10.38 4.96
CA GLN A 230 14.17 9.21 4.38
C GLN A 230 13.16 8.37 3.60
N LEU A 231 13.59 7.87 2.44
CA LEU A 231 12.76 7.02 1.59
C LEU A 231 13.63 5.98 0.90
N LYS A 232 13.22 4.72 1.03
CA LYS A 232 13.75 3.59 0.26
C LYS A 232 12.63 3.03 -0.60
N LEU A 233 12.82 3.08 -1.91
CA LEU A 233 11.93 2.51 -2.90
C LEU A 233 12.56 1.26 -3.49
N THR A 234 11.82 0.16 -3.49
CA THR A 234 12.21 -1.09 -4.14
C THR A 234 11.20 -1.42 -5.22
N PHE A 235 11.62 -1.37 -6.47
CA PHE A 235 10.87 -1.92 -7.60
C PHE A 235 11.33 -3.35 -7.85
N SER A 236 10.42 -4.29 -8.06
CA SER A 236 10.75 -5.66 -8.44
C SER A 236 9.87 -6.11 -9.60
N MET A 237 10.40 -6.99 -10.45
CA MET A 237 9.65 -7.53 -11.57
C MET A 237 10.03 -8.98 -11.87
N VAL A 238 9.06 -9.73 -12.39
CA VAL A 238 9.20 -11.07 -12.93
C VAL A 238 8.46 -11.14 -14.26
N ARG A 239 9.21 -11.24 -15.36
CA ARG A 239 8.72 -11.42 -16.73
C ARG A 239 7.67 -10.39 -17.19
N LEU A 240 7.81 -9.13 -16.77
CA LEU A 240 6.87 -8.00 -16.96
C LEU A 240 5.40 -8.22 -16.52
N GLN A 241 4.97 -9.44 -16.21
CA GLN A 241 3.59 -9.78 -15.83
C GLN A 241 3.34 -9.55 -14.34
N GLN A 242 4.37 -9.69 -13.52
CA GLN A 242 4.32 -9.45 -12.09
C GLN A 242 5.33 -8.39 -11.75
N TRP A 243 4.87 -7.28 -11.20
CA TRP A 243 5.74 -6.22 -10.73
C TRP A 243 5.28 -5.76 -9.36
N GLY A 244 6.22 -5.30 -8.55
CA GLY A 244 5.98 -4.80 -7.22
C GLY A 244 6.71 -3.49 -6.98
N LEU A 245 6.12 -2.67 -6.12
CA LEU A 245 6.73 -1.46 -5.58
C LEU A 245 6.60 -1.51 -4.06
N GLN A 246 7.73 -1.43 -3.36
CA GLN A 246 7.78 -1.26 -1.92
C GLN A 246 8.39 0.09 -1.59
N ALA A 247 7.80 0.79 -0.63
CA ALA A 247 8.27 2.06 -0.10
C ALA A 247 8.40 1.94 1.41
N ASP A 248 9.62 2.05 1.91
CA ASP A 248 9.92 2.13 3.35
C ASP A 248 10.44 3.52 3.65
N GLY A 249 9.85 4.21 4.63
CA GLY A 249 10.20 5.60 4.84
C GLY A 249 9.83 6.16 6.20
N ASP A 250 10.37 7.35 6.45
CA ASP A 250 10.00 8.21 7.56
C ASP A 250 9.98 9.63 7.01
N VAL A 251 8.77 10.11 6.71
CA VAL A 251 8.51 11.36 6.00
C VAL A 251 7.74 12.28 6.93
N SER A 252 8.26 13.48 7.12
CA SER A 252 7.61 14.56 7.89
C SER A 252 6.98 15.58 6.96
N ASP A 253 5.99 16.31 7.46
CA ASP A 253 5.28 17.39 6.76
C ASP A 253 4.77 16.93 5.36
N LEU A 254 4.16 15.75 5.32
CA LEU A 254 3.65 15.14 4.11
C LEU A 254 2.26 15.67 3.83
N GLU A 255 2.13 16.46 2.77
CA GLU A 255 0.84 16.88 2.23
C GLU A 255 0.54 16.12 0.95
N ALA A 256 -0.66 15.54 0.86
CA ALA A 256 -1.06 14.77 -0.32
C ALA A 256 -2.55 14.93 -0.63
N ARG A 257 -2.87 14.95 -1.92
CA ARG A 257 -4.24 14.95 -2.44
C ARG A 257 -4.48 13.70 -3.28
N LEU A 258 -5.34 12.81 -2.78
CA LEU A 258 -5.56 11.51 -3.42
C LEU A 258 -6.23 11.65 -4.80
N GLU A 259 -7.21 12.54 -4.94
CA GLU A 259 -7.87 12.85 -6.21
C GLU A 259 -8.16 14.35 -6.37
N PRO A 260 -8.24 14.85 -7.62
CA PRO A 260 -8.70 16.21 -7.87
C PRO A 260 -10.07 16.48 -7.22
N GLY A 261 -10.17 17.56 -6.46
CA GLY A 261 -11.41 17.96 -5.77
C GLY A 261 -11.57 17.41 -4.34
N LEU A 262 -10.70 16.50 -3.89
CA LEU A 262 -10.67 16.08 -2.49
C LEU A 262 -9.85 17.05 -1.61
N PRO A 263 -10.16 17.16 -0.31
CA PRO A 263 -9.33 17.86 0.65
C PRO A 263 -7.89 17.35 0.66
N VAL A 264 -6.94 18.24 0.96
CA VAL A 264 -5.53 17.87 1.18
C VAL A 264 -5.40 17.15 2.51
N LEU A 265 -4.73 16.00 2.50
CA LEU A 265 -4.32 15.29 3.70
C LEU A 265 -2.98 15.85 4.17
N HIS A 266 -2.96 16.39 5.39
CA HIS A 266 -1.74 16.90 6.04
C HIS A 266 -1.29 15.92 7.12
N PHE A 267 -0.18 15.22 6.90
CA PHE A 267 0.44 14.35 7.88
C PHE A 267 1.68 15.05 8.46
N ASP A 268 1.72 15.23 9.78
CA ASP A 268 2.91 15.73 10.49
C ASP A 268 4.08 14.76 10.29
N ARG A 269 3.78 13.45 10.33
CA ARG A 269 4.73 12.37 10.08
C ARG A 269 4.01 11.10 9.62
N LEU A 270 4.57 10.45 8.62
CA LEU A 270 4.20 9.14 8.12
C LEU A 270 5.45 8.24 8.10
N ARG A 271 5.40 7.13 8.85
CA ARG A 271 6.53 6.22 9.00
C ARG A 271 6.07 4.78 8.85
N GLY A 272 6.82 3.95 8.14
CA GLY A 272 6.55 2.53 7.99
C GLY A 272 6.84 2.05 6.57
N GLY A 273 6.43 0.82 6.30
CA GLY A 273 6.49 0.18 4.99
C GLY A 273 5.12 0.16 4.31
N MET A 274 5.12 0.38 3.00
CA MET A 274 3.98 0.12 2.13
C MET A 274 4.46 -0.71 0.96
N SER A 275 3.70 -1.73 0.55
CA SER A 275 4.02 -2.52 -0.62
C SER A 275 2.80 -2.72 -1.49
N PHE A 276 3.00 -2.62 -2.79
CA PHE A 276 2.02 -2.92 -3.83
C PHE A 276 2.62 -3.98 -4.75
N LYS A 277 1.86 -4.99 -5.11
CA LYS A 277 2.24 -6.00 -6.11
C LYS A 277 1.08 -6.20 -7.07
N SER A 278 1.37 -6.05 -8.36
CA SER A 278 0.46 -6.48 -9.42
C SER A 278 0.46 -8.00 -9.48
N ILE A 279 -0.73 -8.60 -9.46
CA ILE A 279 -0.95 -10.04 -9.61
C ILE A 279 -1.89 -10.29 -10.79
N ALA A 280 -1.99 -11.53 -11.25
CA ALA A 280 -2.89 -11.89 -12.34
C ALA A 280 -4.35 -11.54 -11.96
N GLY A 281 -4.98 -10.66 -12.74
CA GLY A 281 -6.38 -10.24 -12.53
C GLY A 281 -6.60 -9.47 -11.22
N GLY A 282 -5.59 -8.80 -10.67
CA GLY A 282 -5.72 -8.15 -9.37
C GLY A 282 -4.47 -7.44 -8.85
N PHE A 283 -4.50 -7.13 -7.55
CA PHE A 283 -3.37 -6.56 -6.83
C PHE A 283 -3.31 -7.06 -5.39
N ASP A 284 -2.13 -6.90 -4.81
CA ASP A 284 -1.84 -7.12 -3.39
C ASP A 284 -1.26 -5.82 -2.83
N LEU A 285 -1.84 -5.33 -1.74
CA LEU A 285 -1.45 -4.10 -1.04
C LEU A 285 -1.22 -4.44 0.42
N ALA A 286 -0.05 -4.09 0.94
CA ALA A 286 0.28 -4.32 2.34
C ALA A 286 0.91 -3.09 3.00
N THR A 287 0.71 -2.97 4.30
CA THR A 287 1.42 -2.01 5.15
C THR A 287 2.15 -2.76 6.27
N ASP A 288 3.33 -2.27 6.64
CA ASP A 288 4.19 -2.85 7.66
C ASP A 288 4.57 -1.76 8.67
N GLN A 289 4.05 -1.87 9.89
CA GLN A 289 4.25 -0.94 10.99
C GLN A 289 3.96 0.52 10.59
N LEU A 290 2.87 0.77 9.86
CA LEU A 290 2.54 2.10 9.37
C LEU A 290 1.98 2.98 10.49
N VAL A 291 2.69 4.05 10.81
CA VAL A 291 2.32 5.06 11.82
C VAL A 291 2.08 6.38 11.13
N ALA A 292 0.90 6.97 11.34
CA ALA A 292 0.53 8.28 10.84
C ALA A 292 0.18 9.23 11.99
N SER A 293 0.50 10.51 11.82
CA SER A 293 0.12 11.58 12.74
C SER A 293 -0.29 12.85 12.00
N GLY A 294 -1.18 13.65 12.59
CA GLY A 294 -1.59 14.97 12.10
C GLY A 294 -2.88 14.96 11.26
N ALA A 295 -3.00 14.06 10.28
CA ALA A 295 -4.09 14.10 9.30
C ALA A 295 -5.47 13.90 9.95
N ALA A 296 -6.36 14.88 9.86
CA ALA A 296 -7.68 14.84 10.52
C ALA A 296 -7.62 14.49 12.02
N SER A 297 -6.59 14.96 12.74
CA SER A 297 -6.31 14.58 14.14
C SER A 297 -5.99 13.10 14.36
N LEU A 298 -5.59 12.38 13.29
CA LEU A 298 -5.02 11.05 13.39
C LEU A 298 -3.87 11.05 14.38
N LYS A 299 -3.99 10.16 15.34
CA LYS A 299 -2.88 9.74 16.18
C LYS A 299 -2.90 8.23 16.21
N THR A 300 -2.10 7.62 15.37
CA THR A 300 -1.93 6.17 15.37
C THR A 300 -1.20 5.78 16.66
N ILE A 301 -1.93 5.26 17.64
CA ILE A 301 -1.36 4.78 18.91
C ILE A 301 -0.72 3.39 18.72
N VAL A 302 -1.25 2.60 17.79
CA VAL A 302 -0.78 1.26 17.43
C VAL A 302 -0.51 1.26 15.93
N PRO A 303 0.70 0.86 15.46
CA PRO A 303 1.02 0.80 14.04
C PRO A 303 -0.01 -0.01 13.24
N LEU A 304 -0.39 0.47 12.07
CA LEU A 304 -1.29 -0.21 11.16
C LEU A 304 -0.53 -1.27 10.36
N ASP A 305 -0.94 -2.52 10.51
CA ASP A 305 -0.59 -3.63 9.63
C ASP A 305 -1.87 -4.06 8.91
N MET A 306 -1.85 -3.90 7.60
CA MET A 306 -2.95 -4.21 6.69
C MET A 306 -2.43 -5.08 5.56
N HIS A 307 -3.20 -6.08 5.17
CA HIS A 307 -2.97 -6.85 3.96
C HIS A 307 -4.27 -6.99 3.18
N LEU A 308 -4.35 -6.31 2.02
CA LEU A 308 -5.46 -6.34 1.10
C LEU A 308 -5.02 -7.05 -0.18
N ARG A 309 -5.62 -8.21 -0.44
CA ARG A 309 -5.51 -8.90 -1.72
C ARG A 309 -6.84 -8.80 -2.44
N TYR A 310 -6.81 -8.34 -3.69
CA TYR A 310 -8.00 -8.18 -4.50
C TYR A 310 -7.78 -8.79 -5.88
N THR A 311 -8.75 -9.57 -6.35
CA THR A 311 -8.80 -10.13 -7.70
C THR A 311 -10.19 -9.95 -8.29
N GLU A 312 -10.34 -10.14 -9.60
CA GLU A 312 -11.66 -10.13 -10.26
C GLU A 312 -12.66 -11.15 -9.66
N THR A 313 -12.15 -12.21 -9.04
CA THR A 313 -12.92 -13.32 -8.47
C THR A 313 -13.21 -13.17 -6.98
N GLY A 314 -12.65 -12.17 -6.28
CA GLY A 314 -12.82 -12.01 -4.85
C GLY A 314 -11.66 -11.26 -4.17
N GLY A 315 -11.55 -11.40 -2.86
CA GLY A 315 -10.47 -10.76 -2.12
C GLY A 315 -10.39 -11.17 -0.67
N SER A 316 -9.36 -10.65 0.00
CA SER A 316 -9.18 -10.76 1.44
C SER A 316 -8.62 -9.45 1.98
N LEU A 317 -9.11 -9.03 3.14
CA LEU A 317 -8.63 -7.88 3.90
C LEU A 317 -8.30 -8.36 5.32
N GLN A 318 -7.04 -8.18 5.71
CA GLN A 318 -6.58 -8.40 7.07
C GLN A 318 -6.15 -7.07 7.65
N VAL A 319 -6.57 -6.78 8.89
CA VAL A 319 -6.17 -5.57 9.62
C VAL A 319 -5.92 -5.92 11.07
N ASN A 320 -4.73 -5.57 11.58
CA ASN A 320 -4.36 -5.83 12.97
C ASN A 320 -5.27 -5.08 13.96
N GLN A 321 -5.40 -3.76 13.77
CA GLN A 321 -6.18 -2.89 14.63
C GLN A 321 -6.56 -1.60 13.90
N LEU A 322 -7.76 -1.10 14.16
CA LEU A 322 -8.30 0.09 13.54
C LEU A 322 -9.21 0.87 14.51
N GLU A 323 -8.91 2.15 14.70
CA GLU A 323 -9.76 3.07 15.45
C GLU A 323 -10.77 3.71 14.49
N LEU A 324 -12.05 3.32 14.60
CA LEU A 324 -13.10 3.68 13.62
C LEU A 324 -13.39 5.19 13.58
N ALA A 325 -13.19 5.88 14.70
CA ALA A 325 -13.33 7.33 14.77
C ALA A 325 -12.29 8.06 13.89
N GLN A 326 -11.08 7.50 13.77
CA GLN A 326 -10.01 8.07 12.97
C GLN A 326 -10.30 7.93 11.46
N LEU A 327 -10.84 6.77 11.05
CA LEU A 327 -11.29 6.57 9.67
C LEU A 327 -12.41 7.52 9.26
N THR A 328 -13.32 7.82 10.19
CA THR A 328 -14.42 8.75 9.93
C THR A 328 -13.90 10.16 9.65
N GLY A 329 -12.83 10.59 10.32
CA GLY A 329 -12.15 11.86 10.02
C GLY A 329 -11.46 11.89 8.65
N LEU A 330 -11.08 10.72 8.12
CA LEU A 330 -10.46 10.59 6.80
C LEU A 330 -11.45 10.43 5.65
N ALA A 331 -12.69 10.02 5.91
CA ALA A 331 -13.64 9.60 4.87
C ALA A 331 -13.92 10.66 3.77
N ASP A 332 -13.78 11.94 4.10
CA ASP A 332 -13.95 13.04 3.15
C ASP A 332 -12.75 13.23 2.21
N ALA A 333 -11.56 12.77 2.61
CA ALA A 333 -10.33 12.85 1.83
C ALA A 333 -9.99 11.55 1.09
N LEU A 334 -10.75 10.47 1.34
CA LEU A 334 -10.63 9.19 0.64
C LEU A 334 -11.44 9.19 -0.67
N PRO A 335 -10.97 8.45 -1.71
CA PRO A 335 -11.66 8.30 -3.00
C PRO A 335 -12.85 7.32 -2.88
N LEU A 336 -13.85 7.72 -2.09
CA LEU A 336 -15.10 6.99 -1.88
C LEU A 336 -16.24 7.57 -2.73
N SER A 337 -17.18 6.73 -3.16
CA SER A 337 -18.41 7.20 -3.81
C SER A 337 -19.27 8.02 -2.83
N ALA A 338 -20.14 8.89 -3.36
CA ALA A 338 -21.03 9.70 -2.51
C ALA A 338 -21.94 8.82 -1.62
N ASP A 339 -22.42 7.70 -2.16
CA ASP A 339 -23.26 6.74 -1.42
C ASP A 339 -22.47 6.05 -0.31
N GLN A 340 -21.24 5.59 -0.59
CA GLN A 340 -20.37 4.97 0.41
C GLN A 340 -20.06 5.94 1.56
N ARG A 341 -19.73 7.19 1.21
CA ARG A 341 -19.45 8.24 2.19
C ARG A 341 -20.67 8.54 3.06
N THR A 342 -21.86 8.61 2.45
CA THR A 342 -23.13 8.82 3.17
C THR A 342 -23.42 7.67 4.13
N GLN A 343 -23.31 6.42 3.64
CA GLN A 343 -23.52 5.23 4.46
C GLN A 343 -22.56 5.17 5.65
N TRP A 344 -21.27 5.50 5.46
CA TRP A 344 -20.29 5.51 6.54
C TRP A 344 -20.62 6.56 7.62
N ARG A 345 -20.98 7.78 7.20
CA ARG A 345 -21.38 8.86 8.13
C ARG A 345 -22.65 8.51 8.88
N GLU A 346 -23.66 7.98 8.20
CA GLU A 346 -24.93 7.59 8.81
C GLU A 346 -24.75 6.44 9.79
N ALA A 347 -23.89 5.47 9.48
CA ALA A 347 -23.57 4.36 10.38
C ALA A 347 -22.89 4.83 11.68
N GLY A 348 -22.16 5.94 11.65
CA GLY A 348 -21.63 6.59 12.86
C GLY A 348 -20.65 5.70 13.65
N PHE A 349 -19.89 4.87 12.95
CA PHE A 349 -19.01 3.87 13.56
C PHE A 349 -17.93 4.50 14.45
N LYS A 350 -17.83 4.03 15.70
CA LYS A 350 -16.77 4.38 16.65
C LYS A 350 -16.32 3.16 17.44
N GLY A 351 -15.27 3.33 18.22
CA GLY A 351 -14.60 2.25 18.93
C GLY A 351 -13.46 1.67 18.11
N ARG A 352 -12.99 0.52 18.55
CA ARG A 352 -11.85 -0.18 18.00
C ARG A 352 -12.25 -1.53 17.43
N VAL A 353 -11.70 -1.82 16.27
CA VAL A 353 -11.74 -3.14 15.62
C VAL A 353 -10.34 -3.72 15.68
N SER A 354 -10.20 -4.99 16.02
CA SER A 354 -8.92 -5.72 15.99
C SER A 354 -9.10 -7.12 15.41
N HIS A 355 -8.00 -7.69 14.91
CA HIS A 355 -7.97 -9.00 14.26
C HIS A 355 -9.08 -9.14 13.20
N LEU A 356 -9.21 -8.11 12.37
CA LEU A 356 -10.18 -8.14 11.28
C LEU A 356 -9.62 -9.03 10.18
N ASP A 357 -10.25 -10.17 9.94
CA ASP A 357 -10.02 -11.04 8.80
C ASP A 357 -11.31 -11.13 8.00
N LEU A 358 -11.33 -10.52 6.82
CA LEU A 358 -12.44 -10.56 5.88
C LEU A 358 -11.98 -11.24 4.60
N ALA A 359 -12.73 -12.23 4.11
CA ALA A 359 -12.54 -12.84 2.80
C ALA A 359 -13.87 -12.87 2.05
N TRP A 360 -13.85 -12.62 0.74
CA TRP A 360 -15.06 -12.66 -0.09
C TRP A 360 -14.79 -13.23 -1.47
N LYS A 361 -15.86 -13.73 -2.11
CA LYS A 361 -15.88 -14.15 -3.51
C LYS A 361 -16.92 -13.36 -4.30
N GLY A 362 -16.64 -13.13 -5.57
CA GLY A 362 -17.49 -12.34 -6.46
C GLY A 362 -17.31 -10.83 -6.29
N SER A 363 -18.30 -10.06 -6.76
CA SER A 363 -18.22 -8.59 -6.78
C SER A 363 -18.20 -7.99 -5.37
N GLN A 364 -17.45 -6.91 -5.16
CA GLN A 364 -17.38 -6.25 -3.85
C GLN A 364 -18.73 -5.65 -3.41
N ALA A 365 -19.56 -5.20 -4.36
CA ALA A 365 -20.87 -4.60 -4.05
C ALA A 365 -21.90 -5.66 -3.59
N GLN A 366 -21.78 -6.88 -4.11
CA GLN A 366 -22.65 -8.01 -3.79
C GLN A 366 -21.80 -9.30 -3.83
N PRO A 367 -21.07 -9.62 -2.76
CA PRO A 367 -20.26 -10.83 -2.70
C PRO A 367 -21.18 -12.06 -2.67
N SER A 368 -20.81 -13.12 -3.39
CA SER A 368 -21.57 -14.38 -3.40
C SER A 368 -21.36 -15.18 -2.11
N ASN A 369 -20.16 -15.05 -1.53
CA ASN A 369 -19.73 -15.71 -0.31
C ASN A 369 -18.83 -14.76 0.45
N TYR A 370 -18.88 -14.79 1.77
CA TYR A 370 -17.95 -14.05 2.62
C TYR A 370 -17.68 -14.79 3.92
N ALA A 371 -16.50 -14.55 4.49
CA ALA A 371 -16.17 -14.94 5.84
C ALA A 371 -15.54 -13.73 6.54
N MET A 372 -16.00 -13.44 7.75
CA MET A 372 -15.54 -12.33 8.56
C MET A 372 -15.27 -12.81 9.98
N HIS A 373 -14.10 -12.47 10.50
CA HIS A 373 -13.70 -12.66 11.89
C HIS A 373 -13.22 -11.33 12.42
N SER A 374 -13.66 -10.92 13.61
CA SER A 374 -13.24 -9.64 14.19
C SER A 374 -13.55 -9.49 15.68
N ASP A 375 -12.65 -8.80 16.39
CA ASP A 375 -12.88 -8.32 17.75
C ASP A 375 -13.26 -6.83 17.77
N PHE A 376 -14.12 -6.48 18.71
CA PHE A 376 -14.63 -5.14 18.94
C PHE A 376 -14.36 -4.69 20.37
N THR A 377 -13.95 -3.44 20.55
CA THR A 377 -13.84 -2.79 21.86
C THR A 377 -14.53 -1.43 21.80
N ASP A 378 -15.44 -1.17 22.75
CA ASP A 378 -16.24 0.06 22.82
C ASP A 378 -16.88 0.43 21.46
N PHE A 379 -17.39 -0.58 20.75
CA PHE A 379 -18.03 -0.40 19.45
C PHE A 379 -19.29 0.44 19.60
N GLN A 380 -19.45 1.37 18.67
CA GLN A 380 -20.62 2.22 18.58
C GLN A 380 -21.09 2.29 17.14
N ALA A 381 -22.41 2.28 16.97
CA ALA A 381 -23.07 2.44 15.69
C ALA A 381 -24.43 3.11 15.89
N ASN A 382 -24.85 3.87 14.89
CA ASN A 382 -26.20 4.44 14.81
C ASN A 382 -27.22 3.36 14.40
N PRO A 383 -28.51 3.55 14.70
CA PRO A 383 -29.53 2.56 14.37
C PRO A 383 -29.76 2.49 12.86
N ARG A 384 -29.96 1.28 12.32
CA ARG A 384 -30.24 1.06 10.90
C ARG A 384 -31.29 -0.02 10.72
N GLY A 385 -32.45 0.34 10.16
CA GLY A 385 -33.55 -0.61 10.01
C GLY A 385 -34.02 -1.10 11.38
N LEU A 386 -33.92 -2.41 11.62
CA LEU A 386 -34.21 -3.05 12.92
C LEU A 386 -32.97 -3.19 13.81
N LEU A 387 -31.77 -2.92 13.30
CA LEU A 387 -30.54 -2.94 14.10
C LEU A 387 -30.54 -1.77 15.08
N PRO A 388 -30.20 -2.01 16.36
CA PRO A 388 -30.15 -0.96 17.37
C PRO A 388 -29.02 0.02 17.11
N ALA A 389 -29.14 1.21 17.68
CA ALA A 389 -27.96 1.98 18.01
C ALA A 389 -27.23 1.28 19.16
N ILE A 390 -25.93 1.09 19.01
CA ILE A 390 -25.07 0.44 19.99
C ILE A 390 -24.07 1.47 20.47
N ARG A 391 -23.78 1.49 21.78
CA ARG A 391 -22.66 2.23 22.35
C ARG A 391 -22.03 1.39 23.45
N GLY A 392 -20.69 1.28 23.50
CA GLY A 392 -20.00 0.57 24.56
C GLY A 392 -19.84 -0.95 24.35
N PHE A 393 -20.19 -1.49 23.18
CA PHE A 393 -20.18 -2.94 22.99
C PHE A 393 -18.76 -3.46 22.72
N SER A 394 -18.32 -4.41 23.52
CA SER A 394 -17.09 -5.18 23.32
C SER A 394 -17.40 -6.67 23.14
N GLY A 395 -16.76 -7.30 22.16
CA GLY A 395 -17.07 -8.67 21.80
C GLY A 395 -16.31 -9.18 20.60
N HIS A 396 -16.72 -10.36 20.15
CA HIS A 396 -16.14 -11.11 19.07
C HIS A 396 -17.23 -11.52 18.07
N LEU A 397 -16.95 -11.40 16.78
CA LEU A 397 -17.85 -11.74 15.68
C LEU A 397 -17.17 -12.71 14.72
N ASP A 398 -17.82 -13.84 14.49
CA ASP A 398 -17.57 -14.74 13.36
C ASP A 398 -18.82 -14.72 12.48
N ALA A 399 -18.70 -14.45 11.18
CA ALA A 399 -19.83 -14.40 10.28
C ALA A 399 -19.49 -14.92 8.89
N THR A 400 -20.45 -15.60 8.27
CA THR A 400 -20.43 -16.02 6.86
C THR A 400 -21.73 -15.62 6.15
N GLU A 401 -21.86 -15.95 4.87
CA GLU A 401 -23.12 -15.77 4.13
C GLU A 401 -24.30 -16.56 4.72
N ASP A 402 -24.01 -17.69 5.37
CA ASP A 402 -25.02 -18.62 5.88
C ASP A 402 -25.41 -18.35 7.33
N GLY A 403 -24.62 -17.56 8.07
CA GLY A 403 -24.84 -17.40 9.51
C GLY A 403 -23.67 -16.78 10.25
N GLY A 404 -23.62 -16.98 11.56
CA GLY A 404 -22.49 -16.52 12.37
C GLY A 404 -22.71 -16.66 13.87
N GLN A 405 -21.73 -16.18 14.62
CA GLN A 405 -21.73 -16.12 16.07
C GLN A 405 -21.27 -14.74 16.54
N LEU A 406 -21.97 -14.21 17.53
CA LEU A 406 -21.61 -13.00 18.25
C LEU A 406 -21.48 -13.35 19.73
N LYS A 407 -20.27 -13.18 20.24
CA LYS A 407 -19.98 -13.28 21.68
C LYS A 407 -19.61 -11.91 22.21
N GLY A 408 -19.99 -11.61 23.44
CA GLY A 408 -19.67 -10.31 24.03
C GLY A 408 -19.70 -10.37 25.54
N LYS A 409 -18.81 -9.61 26.16
CA LYS A 409 -18.83 -9.37 27.60
C LYS A 409 -18.29 -7.96 27.83
N GLY A 410 -19.02 -7.18 28.60
CA GLY A 410 -18.62 -5.80 28.83
C GLY A 410 -19.47 -5.12 29.89
N THR A 411 -19.21 -3.83 30.03
CA THR A 411 -19.92 -2.94 30.95
C THR A 411 -20.39 -1.70 30.22
N ASP A 412 -21.32 -0.97 30.84
CA ASP A 412 -21.71 0.39 30.42
C ASP A 412 -22.12 0.50 28.95
N THR A 413 -22.87 -0.50 28.46
CA THR A 413 -23.42 -0.53 27.11
C THR A 413 -24.80 0.12 27.08
N ILE A 414 -25.09 0.85 26.00
CA ILE A 414 -26.43 1.38 25.75
C ILE A 414 -26.94 0.79 24.44
N LEU A 415 -28.10 0.14 24.51
CA LEU A 415 -28.81 -0.36 23.34
C LEU A 415 -30.04 0.51 23.10
N ASN A 416 -30.18 1.05 21.90
CA ASN A 416 -31.33 1.85 21.53
C ASN A 416 -32.02 1.25 20.31
N PHE A 417 -33.24 0.74 20.49
CA PHE A 417 -34.07 0.19 19.42
C PHE A 417 -35.22 1.16 19.13
N PRO A 418 -35.00 2.26 18.39
CA PRO A 418 -36.01 3.33 18.25
C PRO A 418 -37.28 2.88 17.52
N LYS A 419 -37.24 1.75 16.80
CA LYS A 419 -38.41 1.13 16.17
C LYS A 419 -39.16 0.14 17.07
N ILE A 420 -38.57 -0.26 18.20
CA ILE A 420 -39.13 -1.29 19.09
C ILE A 420 -39.44 -0.70 20.46
N PHE A 421 -38.57 0.11 21.06
CA PHE A 421 -38.76 0.66 22.41
C PHE A 421 -38.77 2.18 22.40
N ALA A 422 -39.52 2.78 23.34
CA ALA A 422 -39.65 4.23 23.47
C ALA A 422 -38.40 4.90 24.05
N VAL A 423 -37.57 4.17 24.82
CA VAL A 423 -36.40 4.71 25.49
C VAL A 423 -35.17 3.80 25.31
N PRO A 424 -33.94 4.35 25.29
CA PRO A 424 -32.73 3.54 25.31
C PRO A 424 -32.64 2.66 26.56
N ILE A 425 -32.04 1.49 26.40
CA ILE A 425 -31.81 0.49 27.44
C ILE A 425 -30.34 0.57 27.88
N PRO A 426 -30.04 1.19 29.03
CA PRO A 426 -28.71 1.12 29.61
C PRO A 426 -28.48 -0.27 30.21
N VAL A 427 -27.30 -0.83 30.00
CA VAL A 427 -26.86 -2.13 30.47
C VAL A 427 -25.54 -1.94 31.21
N ARG A 428 -25.55 -2.15 32.52
CA ARG A 428 -24.38 -1.96 33.38
C ARG A 428 -23.35 -3.06 33.16
N THR A 429 -23.80 -4.31 33.08
CA THR A 429 -22.96 -5.45 32.71
C THR A 429 -23.73 -6.38 31.79
N TYR A 430 -23.04 -6.99 30.82
CA TYR A 430 -23.64 -8.00 29.97
C TYR A 430 -22.69 -9.16 29.67
N THR A 431 -23.28 -10.33 29.44
CA THR A 431 -22.68 -11.46 28.74
C THR A 431 -23.64 -11.85 27.62
N LEU A 432 -23.12 -12.03 26.40
CA LEU A 432 -23.86 -12.42 25.21
C LEU A 432 -23.13 -13.58 24.52
N ASP A 433 -23.85 -14.65 24.24
CA ASP A 433 -23.51 -15.68 23.27
C ASP A 433 -24.75 -15.92 22.41
N ALA A 434 -24.69 -15.45 21.18
CA ALA A 434 -25.74 -15.62 20.19
C ALA A 434 -25.15 -16.16 18.89
N SER A 435 -25.89 -17.00 18.20
CA SER A 435 -25.57 -17.47 16.86
C SER A 435 -26.78 -17.33 15.96
N TRP A 436 -26.59 -17.13 14.66
CA TRP A 436 -27.70 -17.09 13.72
C TRP A 436 -27.40 -17.94 12.49
N VAL A 437 -28.48 -18.41 11.87
CA VAL A 437 -28.46 -19.11 10.58
C VAL A 437 -29.46 -18.42 9.66
N ARG A 438 -29.05 -18.14 8.43
CA ARG A 438 -29.89 -17.58 7.39
C ARG A 438 -30.56 -18.71 6.61
N GLN A 439 -31.88 -18.66 6.50
CA GLN A 439 -32.69 -19.61 5.75
C GLN A 439 -33.57 -18.83 4.77
N GLN A 440 -33.18 -18.79 3.50
CA GLN A 440 -33.86 -18.00 2.46
C GLN A 440 -33.99 -16.51 2.85
N ALA A 441 -35.20 -16.03 3.12
CA ALA A 441 -35.50 -14.65 3.53
C ALA A 441 -35.64 -14.48 5.05
N GLN A 442 -35.48 -15.56 5.83
CA GLN A 442 -35.57 -15.55 7.28
C GLN A 442 -34.19 -15.75 7.92
N THR A 443 -34.04 -15.25 9.13
CA THR A 443 -32.87 -15.49 9.99
C THR A 443 -33.34 -16.08 11.30
N GLU A 444 -32.91 -17.30 11.62
CA GLU A 444 -33.13 -17.90 12.94
C GLU A 444 -31.94 -17.53 13.84
N ILE A 445 -32.23 -16.83 14.94
CA ILE A 445 -31.26 -16.38 15.93
C ILE A 445 -31.42 -17.27 17.17
N HIS A 446 -30.33 -17.90 17.60
CA HIS A 446 -30.23 -18.65 18.83
C HIS A 446 -29.49 -17.81 19.88
N PHE A 447 -30.14 -17.58 21.01
CA PHE A 447 -29.54 -16.97 22.18
C PHE A 447 -29.10 -18.10 23.13
N ASN A 448 -27.83 -18.48 23.04
CA ASN A 448 -27.25 -19.54 23.87
C ASN A 448 -27.10 -19.06 25.32
N ARG A 449 -26.76 -17.78 25.50
CA ARG A 449 -26.64 -17.14 26.80
C ARG A 449 -26.77 -15.63 26.65
N ILE A 450 -27.78 -15.06 27.30
CA ILE A 450 -27.84 -13.62 27.57
C ILE A 450 -27.90 -13.44 29.08
N GLU A 451 -27.02 -12.61 29.60
CA GLU A 451 -27.07 -12.16 30.99
C GLU A 451 -26.92 -10.66 30.99
N VAL A 452 -27.82 -9.96 31.68
CA VAL A 452 -27.83 -8.50 31.71
C VAL A 452 -28.14 -8.02 33.13
N GLU A 453 -27.49 -6.93 33.50
CA GLU A 453 -27.77 -6.22 34.74
C GLU A 453 -27.76 -4.72 34.47
N ASN A 454 -28.73 -4.00 35.01
CA ASN A 454 -28.76 -2.55 35.02
C ASN A 454 -29.42 -2.02 36.31
N ALA A 455 -29.87 -0.76 36.32
CA ALA A 455 -30.56 -0.21 37.50
C ALA A 455 -31.92 -0.90 37.76
N ASP A 456 -32.60 -1.31 36.70
CA ASP A 456 -34.00 -1.74 36.70
C ASP A 456 -34.15 -3.25 36.91
N LEU A 457 -33.22 -4.05 36.36
CA LEU A 457 -33.29 -5.50 36.39
C LEU A 457 -31.91 -6.17 36.43
N ALA A 458 -31.90 -7.45 36.82
CA ALA A 458 -30.81 -8.40 36.69
C ALA A 458 -31.45 -9.74 36.26
N GLY A 459 -30.97 -10.30 35.15
CA GLY A 459 -31.59 -11.48 34.57
C GLY A 459 -30.72 -12.25 33.60
N SER A 460 -31.14 -13.47 33.30
CA SER A 460 -30.61 -14.31 32.23
C SER A 460 -31.72 -14.78 31.30
N MET A 461 -31.36 -15.02 30.04
CA MET A 461 -32.28 -15.49 29.00
C MET A 461 -31.55 -16.41 28.01
N THR A 462 -32.26 -17.42 27.53
CA THR A 462 -31.89 -18.25 26.38
C THR A 462 -33.11 -18.43 25.48
N GLY A 463 -32.89 -18.88 24.25
CA GLY A 463 -33.99 -19.22 23.37
C GLY A 463 -33.68 -19.03 21.90
N LYS A 464 -34.74 -18.96 21.10
CA LYS A 464 -34.65 -18.74 19.66
C LYS A 464 -35.64 -17.69 19.20
N LEU A 465 -35.26 -16.97 18.14
CA LEU A 465 -36.06 -15.96 17.49
C LEU A 465 -35.94 -16.09 15.98
N LEU A 466 -37.08 -16.24 15.30
CA LEU A 466 -37.16 -16.17 13.85
C LEU A 466 -37.42 -14.71 13.43
N VAL A 467 -36.60 -14.19 12.52
CA VAL A 467 -36.74 -12.82 11.99
C VAL A 467 -36.94 -12.90 10.49
N GLY A 468 -38.09 -12.42 10.02
CA GLY A 468 -38.41 -12.30 8.61
C GLY A 468 -38.19 -10.88 8.06
N PRO A 469 -38.56 -10.63 6.80
CA PRO A 469 -38.38 -9.33 6.14
C PRO A 469 -39.13 -8.16 6.81
N GLU A 470 -40.28 -8.44 7.43
CA GLU A 470 -41.13 -7.44 8.09
C GLU A 470 -40.80 -7.26 9.58
N GLY A 471 -39.96 -8.14 10.15
CA GLY A 471 -39.52 -8.06 11.54
C GLY A 471 -39.50 -9.40 12.27
N PRO A 472 -39.39 -9.37 13.61
CA PRO A 472 -39.46 -10.55 14.45
C PRO A 472 -40.79 -11.29 14.25
N GLU A 473 -40.73 -12.58 13.95
CA GLU A 473 -41.88 -13.48 13.77
C GLU A 473 -41.98 -14.38 15.01
N ASP A 474 -41.68 -15.67 14.89
CA ASP A 474 -41.82 -16.63 15.99
C ASP A 474 -40.69 -16.52 17.02
N SER A 475 -41.07 -16.50 18.29
CA SER A 475 -40.15 -16.50 19.43
C SER A 475 -40.38 -17.70 20.34
N HIS A 476 -39.31 -18.23 20.91
CA HIS A 476 -39.33 -19.12 22.05
C HIS A 476 -38.18 -18.74 22.97
N LEU A 477 -38.46 -17.84 23.91
CA LEU A 477 -37.50 -17.25 24.83
C LEU A 477 -37.85 -17.68 26.24
N THR A 478 -36.86 -18.12 27.00
CA THR A 478 -37.02 -18.50 28.41
C THR A 478 -35.94 -17.83 29.24
N GLY A 479 -36.23 -17.50 30.48
CA GLY A 479 -35.25 -16.83 31.32
C GLY A 479 -35.66 -16.73 32.77
N GLU A 480 -34.76 -16.14 33.55
CA GLU A 480 -34.99 -15.84 34.96
C GLU A 480 -34.54 -14.41 35.26
N LEU A 481 -35.40 -13.65 35.94
CA LEU A 481 -35.07 -12.35 36.50
C LEU A 481 -34.75 -12.55 37.98
N GLN A 482 -33.47 -12.43 38.35
CA GLN A 482 -33.07 -12.44 39.76
C GLN A 482 -33.60 -11.20 40.47
N ARG A 483 -33.70 -10.07 39.75
CA ARG A 483 -34.28 -8.82 40.23
C ARG A 483 -34.98 -8.09 39.09
N ALA A 484 -36.17 -7.55 39.33
CA ALA A 484 -36.79 -6.58 38.44
C ALA A 484 -37.60 -5.56 39.25
N LEU A 485 -37.56 -4.29 38.85
CA LEU A 485 -38.35 -3.21 39.43
C LEU A 485 -39.63 -3.02 38.59
N PRO A 486 -40.83 -3.31 39.12
CA PRO A 486 -42.09 -3.11 38.40
C PRO A 486 -42.27 -1.69 37.87
N ALA A 487 -41.73 -0.68 38.58
CA ALA A 487 -41.78 0.72 38.17
C ALA A 487 -41.04 1.02 36.85
N ALA A 488 -40.18 0.11 36.39
CA ALA A 488 -39.45 0.25 35.13
C ALA A 488 -40.10 -0.51 33.96
N VAL A 489 -41.15 -1.31 34.19
CA VAL A 489 -41.76 -2.20 33.17
C VAL A 489 -42.13 -1.44 31.90
N TRP A 490 -42.72 -0.25 32.03
CA TRP A 490 -43.13 0.57 30.90
C TRP A 490 -41.99 0.89 29.91
N ARG A 491 -40.73 0.88 30.36
CA ARG A 491 -39.53 1.14 29.54
C ARG A 491 -39.20 -0.03 28.60
N TYR A 492 -39.61 -1.23 28.97
CA TYR A 492 -39.32 -2.49 28.26
C TYR A 492 -40.50 -2.97 27.42
N LEU A 493 -41.56 -2.18 27.31
CA LEU A 493 -42.71 -2.50 26.47
C LEU A 493 -42.48 -2.02 25.03
N PRO A 494 -42.76 -2.87 24.02
CA PRO A 494 -42.69 -2.49 22.62
C PRO A 494 -43.57 -1.29 22.27
N LEU A 495 -43.25 -0.63 21.15
CA LEU A 495 -44.00 0.50 20.62
C LEU A 495 -45.42 0.13 20.17
N ASP A 496 -45.67 -1.15 19.87
CA ASP A 496 -46.99 -1.70 19.54
C ASP A 496 -47.99 -1.63 20.69
N VAL A 497 -47.51 -1.59 21.95
CA VAL A 497 -48.36 -1.27 23.10
C VAL A 497 -48.78 0.20 22.99
N SER A 498 -50.03 0.55 23.32
CA SER A 498 -50.45 1.96 23.19
C SER A 498 -49.64 2.88 24.11
N ALA A 499 -49.43 4.13 23.67
CA ALA A 499 -48.75 5.13 24.49
C ALA A 499 -49.49 5.37 25.82
N ASP A 500 -50.82 5.36 25.79
CA ASP A 500 -51.66 5.51 27.00
C ASP A 500 -51.45 4.36 27.98
N ALA A 501 -51.35 3.11 27.51
CA ALA A 501 -51.08 1.96 28.38
C ALA A 501 -49.69 2.05 29.02
N ARG A 502 -48.67 2.46 28.25
CA ARG A 502 -47.31 2.69 28.81
C ARG A 502 -47.31 3.82 29.84
N ASN A 503 -47.97 4.95 29.54
CA ASN A 503 -48.07 6.10 30.45
C ASN A 503 -48.84 5.74 31.74
N TRP A 504 -49.90 4.94 31.61
CA TRP A 504 -50.64 4.42 32.75
C TRP A 504 -49.73 3.53 33.61
N LEU A 505 -49.00 2.57 33.02
CA LEU A 505 -48.08 1.71 33.76
C LEU A 505 -46.96 2.49 34.45
N GLN A 506 -46.41 3.51 33.79
CA GLN A 506 -45.42 4.41 34.37
C GLN A 506 -45.94 5.13 35.63
N SER A 507 -47.23 5.50 35.64
CA SER A 507 -47.84 6.25 36.73
C SER A 507 -48.42 5.33 37.82
N ALA A 508 -48.89 4.13 37.45
CA ALA A 508 -49.55 3.19 38.34
C ALA A 508 -48.57 2.30 39.11
N LEU A 509 -47.45 1.91 38.49
CA LEU A 509 -46.41 1.10 39.12
C LEU A 509 -45.34 2.02 39.74
N ILE A 510 -45.55 2.47 40.97
CA ILE A 510 -44.66 3.44 41.65
C ILE A 510 -43.54 2.81 42.49
N GLY A 511 -43.53 1.48 42.67
CA GLY A 511 -42.53 0.79 43.48
C GLY A 511 -42.74 -0.72 43.57
N GLY A 512 -41.87 -1.39 44.32
CA GLY A 512 -41.84 -2.85 44.49
C GLY A 512 -40.57 -3.48 43.91
N ALA A 513 -40.38 -4.77 44.19
CA ALA A 513 -39.29 -5.55 43.63
C ALA A 513 -39.78 -6.98 43.39
N ALA A 514 -39.65 -7.44 42.15
CA ALA A 514 -39.81 -8.84 41.80
C ALA A 514 -38.44 -9.54 41.91
N ARG A 515 -38.42 -10.76 42.41
CA ARG A 515 -37.21 -11.58 42.59
C ARG A 515 -37.49 -13.00 42.16
N HIS A 516 -36.52 -13.62 41.50
CA HIS A 516 -36.60 -15.01 41.01
C HIS A 516 -37.85 -15.28 40.17
N VAL A 517 -38.12 -14.39 39.21
CA VAL A 517 -39.23 -14.56 38.26
C VAL A 517 -38.72 -15.33 37.06
N ALA A 518 -39.20 -16.56 36.88
CA ALA A 518 -38.99 -17.29 35.63
C ALA A 518 -39.94 -16.72 34.57
N PHE A 519 -39.53 -16.63 33.31
CA PHE A 519 -40.43 -16.22 32.24
C PHE A 519 -40.27 -17.08 31.00
N GLU A 520 -41.36 -17.18 30.25
CA GLU A 520 -41.40 -17.78 28.91
C GLU A 520 -42.17 -16.84 27.99
N VAL A 521 -41.58 -16.47 26.85
CA VAL A 521 -42.22 -15.76 25.75
C VAL A 521 -42.20 -16.68 24.54
N ASN A 522 -43.38 -17.14 24.12
CA ASN A 522 -43.55 -18.14 23.09
C ASN A 522 -44.70 -17.78 22.16
N GLY A 523 -44.39 -17.46 20.90
CA GLY A 523 -45.38 -17.10 19.89
C GLY A 523 -44.88 -16.08 18.88
N ASN A 524 -45.76 -15.73 17.93
CA ASN A 524 -45.49 -14.77 16.87
C ASN A 524 -45.51 -13.32 17.41
N LEU A 525 -44.34 -12.69 17.49
CA LEU A 525 -44.15 -11.35 18.03
C LEU A 525 -44.84 -10.24 17.22
N GLN A 526 -45.22 -10.47 15.96
CA GLN A 526 -46.03 -9.52 15.20
C GLN A 526 -47.47 -9.42 15.72
N GLN A 527 -47.91 -10.41 16.50
CA GLN A 527 -49.22 -10.41 17.17
C GLN A 527 -49.13 -9.90 18.61
N PHE A 528 -47.98 -9.38 19.03
CA PHE A 528 -47.82 -8.82 20.36
C PHE A 528 -48.55 -7.46 20.50
N PRO A 529 -49.26 -7.19 21.60
CA PRO A 529 -49.52 -8.07 22.74
C PRO A 529 -50.48 -9.21 22.38
N PHE A 530 -50.11 -10.44 22.78
CA PHE A 530 -50.81 -11.65 22.33
C PHE A 530 -52.28 -11.71 22.79
N PRO A 531 -53.20 -12.22 21.95
CA PRO A 531 -54.60 -12.37 22.31
C PRO A 531 -54.81 -13.50 23.34
N HIS A 532 -55.79 -13.32 24.24
CA HIS A 532 -56.27 -14.32 25.22
C HIS A 532 -55.23 -14.84 26.23
N ASP A 533 -54.26 -14.01 26.65
CA ASP A 533 -53.20 -14.36 27.63
C ASP A 533 -52.33 -15.57 27.21
N GLN A 534 -52.30 -15.90 25.92
CA GLN A 534 -51.46 -16.97 25.40
C GLN A 534 -50.09 -16.41 25.00
N GLY A 535 -49.01 -17.13 25.32
CA GLY A 535 -47.68 -16.82 24.78
C GLY A 535 -46.73 -16.00 25.67
N VAL A 536 -47.17 -15.50 26.83
CA VAL A 536 -46.25 -15.03 27.89
C VAL A 536 -46.60 -15.68 29.22
N ARG A 537 -45.61 -16.23 29.92
CA ARG A 537 -45.73 -16.81 31.28
C ARG A 537 -44.66 -16.22 32.18
N PHE A 538 -45.00 -15.99 33.45
CA PHE A 538 -44.13 -15.45 34.50
C PHE A 538 -44.25 -16.26 35.79
#